data_AF-A0A5N7ZJ13-F1
#
_entry.id   AF-A0A5N7ZJ13-F1
#
_cell.length_a   1.000
_cell.length_b   1.000
_cell.length_c   1.000
_cell.angle_alpha   90.00
_cell.angle_beta   90.00
_cell.angle_gamma   90.00
#
_symmetry.space_group_name_H-M   'P 1'
#
loop_
_entity.id
_entity.type
_entity.pdbx_description
1 polymer ?
#
loop_
_entity_poly.entity_id
_entity_poly.type
_entity_poly.pdbx_seq_one_letter_code
_entity_poly.pdbx_strand_id
1 'polypeptide(L)'
;MLTRKSKLTLMKILSLFSVVRGYNIPIIVLAQYLSSIFILAKDERALDVILDWRLFILVFVSTLTIASGYIINNFYDAQKDLINRPNKSMLDRLVSQQTKLKVYFG
;
A
#
# COMPACT_ATOMS: atom_id res chain seq x y z
N MET A 1 9.32 26.27 -9.37
CA MET A 1 8.09 26.36 -8.53
C MET A 1 7.02 25.46 -9.14
N LEU A 2 6.57 24.41 -8.44
CA LEU A 2 5.51 23.52 -8.93
C LEU A 2 4.17 24.28 -8.99
N THR A 3 3.48 24.20 -10.13
CA THR A 3 2.17 24.80 -10.37
C THR A 3 1.14 24.30 -9.35
N ARG A 4 0.19 25.15 -8.93
CA ARG A 4 -0.81 24.85 -7.89
C ARG A 4 -1.59 23.55 -8.17
N LYS A 5 -1.87 23.24 -9.45
CA LYS A 5 -2.47 21.98 -9.91
C LYS A 5 -1.56 20.77 -9.66
N SER A 6 -0.27 20.85 -10.02
CA SER A 6 0.70 19.76 -9.83
C SER A 6 0.93 19.44 -8.36
N LYS A 7 0.97 20.46 -7.48
CA LYS A 7 0.98 20.27 -6.02
C LYS A 7 -0.26 19.52 -5.51
N LEU A 8 -1.43 19.85 -6.05
CA LEU A 8 -2.70 19.22 -5.65
C LEU A 8 -2.75 17.75 -6.10
N THR A 9 -2.30 17.44 -7.32
CA THR A 9 -2.22 16.07 -7.84
C THR A 9 -1.23 15.22 -7.03
N LEU A 10 -0.05 15.78 -6.71
CA LEU A 10 0.94 15.11 -5.87
C LEU A 10 0.40 14.83 -4.47
N MET A 11 -0.29 15.79 -3.85
CA MET A 11 -0.96 15.60 -2.56
C MET A 11 -2.03 14.52 -2.61
N LYS A 12 -2.81 14.42 -3.70
CA LYS A 12 -3.78 13.33 -3.89
C LYS A 12 -3.10 11.97 -3.96
N ILE A 13 -2.03 11.83 -4.74
CA ILE A 13 -1.27 10.57 -4.86
C ILE A 13 -0.66 10.18 -3.51
N LEU A 14 -0.04 11.14 -2.81
CA LEU A 14 0.53 10.92 -1.48
C LEU A 14 -0.54 10.54 -0.45
N SER A 15 -1.73 11.16 -0.50
CA SER A 15 -2.84 10.80 0.37
C SER A 15 -3.36 9.38 0.07
N LEU A 16 -3.37 8.96 -1.20
CA LEU A 16 -3.71 7.59 -1.57
C LEU A 16 -2.70 6.59 -0.95
N PHE A 17 -1.41 6.93 -1.00
CA PHE A 17 -0.35 6.17 -0.35
C PHE A 17 -0.50 6.11 1.18
N SER A 18 -0.98 7.18 1.81
CA SER A 18 -1.27 7.23 3.27
C SER A 18 -2.44 6.32 3.68
N VAL A 19 -3.52 6.32 2.89
CA VAL A 19 -4.74 5.53 3.12
C VAL A 19 -4.42 4.04 3.11
N VAL A 20 -3.60 3.61 2.15
CA VAL A 20 -3.18 2.20 1.98
C VAL A 20 -2.11 1.78 2.98
N ARG A 21 -1.69 2.66 3.92
CA ARG A 21 -0.52 2.42 4.78
C ARG A 21 0.69 2.00 3.95
N GLY A 22 0.95 2.72 2.86
CA GLY A 22 1.94 2.34 1.85
C GLY A 22 3.37 2.17 2.37
N TYR A 23 3.69 2.64 3.58
CA TYR A 23 4.96 2.36 4.26
C TYR A 23 5.08 0.90 4.74
N ASN A 24 3.97 0.21 5.01
CA ASN A 24 3.96 -1.20 5.38
C ASN A 24 4.18 -2.13 4.17
N ILE A 25 3.81 -1.69 2.98
CA ILE A 25 3.90 -2.50 1.76
C ILE A 25 5.35 -2.91 1.44
N PRO A 26 6.34 -1.98 1.40
CA PRO A 26 7.74 -2.34 1.18
C PRO A 26 8.28 -3.34 2.22
N ILE A 27 7.85 -3.22 3.48
CA ILE A 27 8.24 -4.13 4.55
C ILE A 27 7.71 -5.55 4.28
N ILE A 28 6.45 -5.67 3.85
CA ILE A 28 5.83 -6.96 3.52
C ILE A 28 6.51 -7.59 2.30
N VAL A 29 6.75 -6.80 1.26
CA VAL A 29 7.49 -7.25 0.06
C VAL A 29 8.88 -7.77 0.45
N LEU A 30 9.61 -7.00 1.26
CA LEU A 30 10.93 -7.41 1.76
C LEU A 30 10.83 -8.73 2.56
N ALA A 31 9.87 -8.84 3.47
CA ALA A 31 9.66 -10.05 4.26
C ALA A 31 9.34 -11.29 3.39
N GLN A 32 8.55 -11.12 2.33
CA GLN A 32 8.24 -12.20 1.38
C GLN A 32 9.50 -12.66 0.63
N TYR A 33 10.32 -11.74 0.12
CA TYR A 33 11.58 -12.11 -0.53
C TYR A 33 12.57 -12.75 0.44
N LEU A 34 12.73 -12.21 1.65
CA LEU A 34 13.59 -12.80 2.68
C LEU A 34 13.12 -14.22 3.05
N SER A 35 11.82 -14.42 3.23
CA SER A 35 11.25 -15.75 3.48
C SER A 35 11.52 -16.71 2.31
N SER A 36 11.36 -16.24 1.07
CA SER A 36 11.64 -17.05 -0.11
C SER A 36 13.12 -17.46 -0.19
N ILE A 37 14.04 -16.52 0.06
CA ILE A 37 15.48 -16.76 -0.03
C ILE A 37 15.99 -17.65 1.11
N PHE A 38 15.57 -17.38 2.35
CA PHE A 38 16.16 -18.02 3.53
C PHE A 38 15.39 -19.24 4.03
N ILE A 39 14.11 -19.38 3.70
CA ILE A 39 13.25 -20.46 4.22
C ILE A 39 12.84 -21.42 3.10
N LEU A 40 12.29 -20.91 1.99
CA LEU A 40 11.66 -21.75 0.97
C LEU A 40 12.65 -22.30 -0.07
N ALA A 41 13.66 -21.52 -0.45
CA ALA A 41 14.61 -21.85 -1.50
C ALA A 41 16.06 -21.76 -1.01
N LYS A 42 16.36 -22.40 0.14
CA LYS A 42 17.67 -22.29 0.80
C LYS A 42 18.84 -22.77 -0.07
N ASP A 43 18.58 -23.73 -0.96
CA ASP A 43 19.59 -24.40 -1.79
C ASP A 43 19.76 -23.71 -3.16
N GLU A 44 18.91 -22.73 -3.47
CA GLU A 44 18.96 -21.92 -4.68
C GLU A 44 19.79 -20.65 -4.45
N ARG A 45 20.36 -20.07 -5.52
CA ARG A 45 21.08 -18.80 -5.38
C ARG A 45 20.05 -17.68 -5.18
N ALA A 46 20.33 -16.77 -4.25
CA ALA A 46 19.44 -15.64 -3.96
C ALA A 46 19.09 -14.80 -5.20
N LEU A 47 20.01 -14.65 -6.16
CA LEU A 47 19.76 -13.94 -7.41
C LEU A 47 18.71 -14.64 -8.28
N ASP A 48 18.71 -15.98 -8.32
CA ASP A 48 17.76 -16.76 -9.11
C ASP A 48 16.35 -16.63 -8.54
N VAL A 49 16.24 -16.57 -7.20
CA VAL A 49 14.97 -16.31 -6.49
C VAL A 49 14.45 -14.90 -6.73
N ILE A 50 15.32 -13.87 -6.67
CA ILE A 50 14.91 -12.47 -6.90
C ILE A 50 14.48 -12.22 -8.34
N LEU A 51 15.14 -12.87 -9.31
CA LEU A 51 14.84 -12.76 -10.73
C LEU A 51 13.70 -13.68 -11.19
N ASP A 52 13.17 -14.54 -10.31
CA ASP A 52 12.03 -15.39 -10.64
C ASP A 52 10.77 -14.56 -10.86
N TRP A 53 10.32 -14.54 -12.12
CA TRP A 53 9.11 -13.86 -12.55
C TRP A 53 7.85 -14.39 -11.85
N ARG A 54 7.81 -15.67 -11.47
CA ARG A 54 6.67 -16.27 -10.75
C ARG A 54 6.56 -15.71 -9.34
N LEU A 55 7.69 -15.62 -8.64
CA LEU A 55 7.75 -15.00 -7.32
C LEU A 55 7.38 -13.52 -7.40
N PHE A 56 7.87 -12.81 -8.41
CA PHE A 56 7.50 -11.42 -8.64
C PHE A 56 6.00 -11.22 -8.80
N ILE A 57 5.33 -12.03 -9.64
CA ILE A 57 3.87 -11.96 -9.81
C ILE A 57 3.15 -12.23 -8.48
N LEU A 58 3.59 -13.25 -7.73
CA LEU A 58 2.98 -13.62 -6.46
C LEU A 58 3.09 -12.49 -5.43
N VAL A 59 4.29 -11.93 -5.27
CA VAL A 59 4.54 -10.77 -4.41
C VAL A 59 3.70 -9.58 -4.86
N PHE A 60 3.61 -9.32 -6.16
CA PHE A 60 2.82 -8.23 -6.71
C PHE A 60 1.32 -8.37 -6.40
N VAL A 61 0.71 -9.53 -6.70
CA VAL A 61 -0.72 -9.79 -6.45
C VAL A 61 -1.03 -9.78 -4.94
N SER A 62 -0.15 -10.36 -4.11
CA SER A 62 -0.34 -10.32 -2.66
C SER A 62 -0.28 -8.89 -2.11
N THR A 63 0.61 -8.05 -2.67
CA THR A 63 0.72 -6.64 -2.30
C THR A 63 -0.54 -5.87 -2.66
N LEU A 64 -1.11 -6.10 -3.85
CA LEU A 64 -2.39 -5.51 -4.26
C LEU A 64 -3.55 -5.94 -3.35
N THR A 65 -3.57 -7.21 -2.96
CA THR A 65 -4.60 -7.75 -2.05
C THR A 65 -4.53 -7.09 -0.67
N ILE A 66 -3.31 -6.97 -0.12
CA ILE A 66 -3.07 -6.31 1.17
C ILE A 66 -3.40 -4.83 1.10
N ALA A 67 -3.04 -4.17 -0.02
CA ALA A 67 -3.40 -2.77 -0.27
C ALA A 67 -4.92 -2.57 -0.24
N SER A 68 -5.68 -3.44 -0.90
CA SER A 68 -7.14 -3.44 -0.86
C SER A 68 -7.68 -3.64 0.57
N GLY A 69 -7.08 -4.56 1.33
CA GLY A 69 -7.37 -4.77 2.76
C GLY A 69 -7.15 -3.50 3.60
N TYR A 70 -6.10 -2.73 3.34
CA TYR A 70 -5.87 -1.46 4.03
C TYR A 70 -6.86 -0.38 3.63
N ILE A 71 -7.31 -0.34 2.37
CA ILE A 71 -8.35 0.61 1.91
C ILE A 71 -9.66 0.36 2.65
N ILE A 72 -10.12 -0.89 2.69
CA ILE A 72 -11.39 -1.23 3.36
C ILE A 72 -11.27 -1.03 4.87
N ASN A 73 -10.11 -1.33 5.47
CA ASN A 73 -9.88 -1.08 6.90
C ASN A 73 -9.93 0.43 7.21
N ASN A 74 -9.30 1.28 6.37
CA ASN A 74 -9.36 2.74 6.53
C ASN A 74 -10.79 3.29 6.34
N PHE A 75 -11.60 2.66 5.48
CA PHE A 75 -13.00 3.03 5.28
C PHE A 75 -13.84 2.82 6.55
N TYR A 76 -13.78 1.64 7.15
CA TYR A 76 -14.56 1.32 8.36
C TYR A 76 -14.01 1.98 9.63
N ASP A 77 -12.69 2.13 9.76
CA ASP A 77 -12.07 2.74 10.93
C ASP A 77 -12.08 4.27 10.91
N ALA A 78 -12.67 4.91 9.89
CA ALA A 78 -12.58 6.37 9.70
C ALA A 78 -13.02 7.20 10.91
N GLN A 79 -14.06 6.77 11.65
CA GLN A 79 -14.51 7.47 12.86
C GLN A 79 -13.56 7.25 14.05
N LYS A 80 -13.01 6.04 14.16
CA LYS A 80 -12.07 5.65 15.22
C LYS A 80 -10.70 6.31 15.02
N ASP A 81 -10.24 6.40 13.78
CA ASP A 81 -8.99 7.06 13.40
C ASP A 81 -9.09 8.59 13.53
N LEU A 82 -10.28 9.19 13.42
CA LEU A 82 -10.49 10.62 13.70
C LEU A 82 -10.16 10.96 15.16
N ILE A 83 -10.45 10.05 16.09
CA ILE A 83 -10.21 10.20 17.53
C ILE A 83 -8.76 9.81 17.86
N ASN A 84 -8.27 8.68 17.34
CA ASN A 84 -6.96 8.13 17.71
C ASN A 84 -5.77 8.71 16.92
N ARG A 85 -5.98 9.24 15.71
CA ARG A 85 -4.93 9.77 14.81
C ARG A 85 -5.40 11.01 14.05
N PRO A 86 -5.71 12.13 14.74
CA PRO A 86 -6.36 13.30 14.15
C PRO A 86 -5.58 13.92 12.97
N ASN A 87 -4.25 14.01 13.06
CA ASN A 87 -3.41 14.59 12.01
C ASN A 87 -3.41 13.76 10.70
N LYS A 88 -3.45 12.43 10.81
CA LYS A 88 -3.53 11.53 9.65
C LYS A 88 -4.93 11.57 9.03
N SER A 89 -5.96 11.60 9.87
CA SER A 89 -7.36 11.63 9.47
C SER A 89 -7.74 12.94 8.76
N MET A 90 -7.12 14.08 9.09
CA MET A 90 -7.29 15.31 8.31
C MET A 90 -6.76 15.18 6.88
N LEU A 91 -5.61 14.52 6.68
CA LEU A 91 -5.01 14.31 5.36
C LEU A 91 -5.85 13.31 4.54
N ASP A 92 -6.31 12.23 5.18
CA ASP A 92 -7.15 11.20 4.56
C ASP A 92 -8.58 11.72 4.22
N ARG A 93 -9.07 12.80 4.87
CA ARG A 93 -10.33 13.51 4.51
C ARG A 93 -10.25 14.29 3.20
N LEU A 94 -9.04 14.56 2.68
CA LEU A 94 -8.87 15.19 1.36
C LEU A 94 -9.33 14.27 0.21
N VAL A 95 -9.41 12.96 0.46
CA VAL A 95 -9.98 11.97 -0.45
C VAL A 95 -11.38 11.61 0.02
N SER A 96 -12.39 11.90 -0.81
CA SER A 96 -13.78 11.60 -0.46
C SER A 96 -13.99 10.09 -0.27
N GLN A 97 -14.84 9.72 0.68
CA GLN A 97 -15.22 8.32 0.93
C GLN A 97 -15.75 7.62 -0.33
N GLN A 98 -16.44 8.35 -1.21
CA GLN A 98 -16.91 7.83 -2.51
C GLN A 98 -15.76 7.45 -3.45
N THR A 99 -14.63 8.16 -3.41
CA THR A 99 -13.43 7.82 -4.20
C THR A 99 -12.80 6.55 -3.67
N LYS A 100 -12.75 6.36 -2.34
CA LYS A 100 -12.23 5.14 -1.71
C LYS A 100 -13.05 3.91 -2.12
N LEU A 101 -14.38 4.03 -2.12
CA LEU A 101 -15.27 2.94 -2.56
C LEU A 101 -15.12 2.62 -4.04
N LYS A 102 -15.02 3.65 -4.91
CA LYS A 102 -14.82 3.44 -6.35
C LYS A 102 -13.51 2.73 -6.69
N VAL A 103 -12.44 3.00 -5.95
CA VAL A 103 -11.15 2.30 -6.13
C VAL A 103 -11.20 0.86 -5.63
N TYR A 104 -12.09 0.54 -4.69
CA TYR A 104 -12.27 -0.83 -4.21
C TYR A 104 -13.11 -1.68 -5.18
N PHE A 105 -14.13 -1.10 -5.81
CA PHE A 105 -15.06 -1.80 -6.71
C PHE A 105 -14.75 -1.68 -8.21
N GLY A 106 -13.89 -0.75 -8.60
CA GLY A 106 -13.51 -0.50 -10.00
C GLY A 106 -12.15 -1.09 -10.33
#